data_AF-A0AA48I9V9-F1
#
_entry.id   AF-A0AA48I9V9-F1
#
_cell.length_a   1.000
_cell.length_b   1.000
_cell.length_c   1.000
_cell.angle_alpha   90.00
_cell.angle_beta   90.00
_cell.angle_gamma   90.00
#
_symmetry.space_group_name_H-M   'P 1'
#
loop_
_entity.id
_entity.type
_entity.pdbx_description
1 polymer ?
#
loop_
_entity_poly.entity_id
_entity_poly.type
_entity_poly.pdbx_seq_one_letter_code
_entity_poly.pdbx_strand_id
1 'polypeptide(L)'
;MAALASISNRLTTAQSQLLERSRILSLGMHPSAAATTQIVRTLGGVKRELSRVADEAELERAGLVVGGGNKGRSAQLDEDERVLDSLGERYDRLVDMLGKDEDGRERAKGLVREKRSSTPDGEDEGEELEDFASNDHELQARTQSTSPPLLQPQPIRPFRDYDDDEEGGEREIMDQQQMMMNDQDERLTLLSHSINRQNDLSIQIGDELDQHHELLEDTDAAMDRTAARLQRARRRMDTVADGARQHGSTITIVLLILVLLMLIIIFKT
;
A
#
# COMPACT_ATOMS: atom_id res chain seq x y z
N MET A 1 12.30 8.23 -2.81
CA MET A 1 11.21 8.17 -3.85
C MET A 1 10.56 6.81 -4.13
N ALA A 2 11.17 5.83 -4.82
CA ALA A 2 10.46 4.60 -5.24
C ALA A 2 9.91 3.77 -4.05
N ALA A 3 10.67 3.69 -2.96
CA ALA A 3 10.24 3.05 -1.73
C ALA A 3 9.05 3.76 -1.06
N LEU A 4 8.99 5.10 -1.09
CA LEU A 4 7.89 5.88 -0.51
C LEU A 4 6.55 5.59 -1.20
N ALA A 5 6.59 5.50 -2.53
CA ALA A 5 5.41 5.17 -3.33
C ALA A 5 4.90 3.74 -3.03
N SER A 6 5.83 2.78 -2.90
CA SER A 6 5.50 1.40 -2.50
C SER A 6 4.81 1.34 -1.13
N ILE A 7 5.40 2.00 -0.12
CA ILE A 7 4.84 2.03 1.23
C ILE A 7 3.44 2.66 1.22
N SER A 8 3.24 3.76 0.51
CA SER A 8 1.93 4.41 0.39
C SER A 8 0.87 3.50 -0.24
N ASN A 9 1.24 2.75 -1.29
CA ASN A 9 0.33 1.81 -1.92
C ASN A 9 -0.06 0.69 -0.95
N ARG A 10 0.92 0.07 -0.28
CA ARG A 10 0.66 -0.99 0.72
C ARG A 10 -0.20 -0.50 1.89
N LEU A 11 0.01 0.73 2.37
CA LEU A 11 -0.83 1.33 3.40
C LEU A 11 -2.27 1.55 2.91
N THR A 12 -2.45 1.96 1.66
CA THR A 12 -3.78 2.13 1.06
C THR A 12 -4.51 0.78 0.95
N THR A 13 -3.80 -0.29 0.56
CA THR A 13 -4.34 -1.65 0.57
C THR A 13 -4.73 -2.10 1.97
N ALA A 14 -3.84 -1.92 2.96
CA ALA A 14 -4.12 -2.27 4.35
C ALA A 14 -5.31 -1.48 4.93
N GLN A 15 -5.45 -0.21 4.56
CA GLN A 15 -6.61 0.61 4.93
C GLN A 15 -7.91 0.04 4.38
N SER A 16 -7.94 -0.34 3.10
CA SER A 16 -9.13 -0.95 2.48
C SER A 16 -9.53 -2.24 3.21
N GLN A 17 -8.56 -3.12 3.48
CA GLN A 17 -8.80 -4.38 4.19
C GLN A 17 -9.29 -4.15 5.62
N LEU A 18 -8.75 -3.14 6.31
CA LEU A 18 -9.17 -2.79 7.67
C LEU A 18 -10.57 -2.18 7.73
N LEU A 19 -10.95 -1.36 6.75
CA LEU A 19 -12.31 -0.81 6.65
C LEU A 19 -13.33 -1.92 6.36
N GLU A 20 -13.00 -2.85 5.46
CA GLU A 20 -13.83 -4.03 5.21
C GLU A 20 -13.99 -4.88 6.48
N ARG A 21 -12.90 -5.11 7.19
CA ARG A 21 -12.90 -5.82 8.47
C ARG A 21 -13.76 -5.10 9.52
N SER A 22 -13.64 -3.78 9.66
CA SER A 22 -14.47 -2.97 10.54
C SER A 22 -15.95 -3.07 10.19
N ARG A 23 -16.29 -3.14 8.90
CA ARG A 23 -17.66 -3.34 8.44
C ARG A 23 -18.19 -4.73 8.82
N ILE A 24 -17.39 -5.79 8.66
CA ILE A 24 -17.77 -7.15 9.06
C ILE A 24 -18.08 -7.22 10.56
N LEU A 25 -17.24 -6.60 11.38
CA LEU A 25 -17.44 -6.49 12.82
C LEU A 25 -18.71 -5.70 13.18
N SER A 26 -19.00 -4.62 12.46
CA SER A 26 -20.24 -3.85 12.65
C SER A 26 -21.51 -4.66 12.38
N LEU A 27 -21.40 -5.72 11.56
CA LEU A 27 -22.49 -6.66 11.26
C LEU A 27 -22.57 -7.82 12.27
N GLY A 28 -21.74 -7.81 13.33
CA GLY A 28 -21.68 -8.87 14.34
C GLY A 28 -21.04 -10.16 13.86
N MET A 29 -20.35 -10.14 12.72
CA MET A 29 -19.65 -11.30 12.17
C MET A 29 -18.17 -11.30 12.59
N HIS A 30 -17.58 -12.49 12.73
CA HIS A 30 -16.15 -12.62 13.00
C HIS A 30 -15.33 -12.41 11.73
N PRO A 31 -14.26 -11.60 11.80
CA PRO A 31 -13.39 -11.38 10.66
C PRO A 31 -12.57 -12.64 10.34
N SER A 32 -12.33 -12.88 9.05
CA SER A 32 -11.52 -14.03 8.62
C SER A 32 -10.11 -13.98 9.22
N ALA A 33 -9.68 -15.11 9.80
CA ALA A 33 -8.33 -15.26 10.35
C ALA A 33 -7.24 -15.12 9.27
N ALA A 34 -7.54 -15.54 8.04
CA ALA A 34 -6.65 -15.38 6.89
C ALA A 34 -6.48 -13.89 6.53
N ALA A 35 -7.58 -13.15 6.40
CA ALA A 35 -7.56 -11.70 6.14
C ALA A 35 -6.79 -10.93 7.24
N THR A 36 -7.00 -11.30 8.50
CA THR A 36 -6.28 -10.70 9.64
C THR A 36 -4.77 -11.01 9.58
N THR A 37 -4.39 -12.19 9.11
CA THR A 37 -2.97 -12.57 8.92
C THR A 37 -2.33 -11.79 7.78
N GLN A 38 -3.06 -11.59 6.69
CA GLN A 38 -2.61 -10.80 5.56
C GLN A 38 -2.39 -9.34 5.94
N ILE A 39 -3.33 -8.70 6.65
CA ILE A 39 -3.19 -7.34 7.18
C ILE A 39 -1.95 -7.21 8.07
N VAL A 40 -1.70 -8.20 8.93
CA VAL A 40 -0.54 -8.17 9.83
C VAL A 40 0.77 -8.35 9.07
N ARG A 41 0.79 -9.20 8.04
CA ARG A 41 1.95 -9.37 7.16
C ARG A 41 2.25 -8.09 6.37
N THR A 42 1.23 -7.46 5.76
CA THR A 42 1.38 -6.23 4.99
C THR A 42 1.87 -5.08 5.87
N LEU A 43 1.26 -4.87 7.04
CA LEU A 43 1.70 -3.88 8.02
C LEU A 43 3.10 -4.19 8.58
N GLY A 44 3.43 -5.46 8.78
CA GLY A 44 4.77 -5.89 9.19
C GLY A 44 5.84 -5.61 8.12
N GLY A 45 5.49 -5.76 6.84
CA GLY A 45 6.33 -5.37 5.72
C GLY A 45 6.54 -3.85 5.67
N VAL A 46 5.45 -3.08 5.75
CA VAL A 46 5.50 -1.62 5.80
C VAL A 46 6.36 -1.12 6.95
N LYS A 47 6.27 -1.71 8.15
CA LYS A 47 7.12 -1.37 9.30
C LYS A 47 8.60 -1.46 8.98
N ARG A 48 9.02 -2.56 8.33
CA ARG A 48 10.42 -2.80 7.94
C ARG A 48 10.89 -1.88 6.83
N GLU A 49 10.03 -1.63 5.83
CA GLU A 49 10.36 -0.69 4.76
C GLU A 49 10.51 0.74 5.31
N LEU A 50 9.59 1.16 6.19
CA LEU A 50 9.62 2.47 6.82
C LEU A 50 10.87 2.67 7.68
N SER A 51 11.29 1.65 8.45
CA SER A 51 12.55 1.72 9.20
C SER A 51 13.76 1.81 8.27
N ARG A 52 13.83 0.98 7.21
CA ARG A 52 14.95 0.98 6.26
C ARG A 52 15.11 2.32 5.56
N VAL A 53 14.03 2.90 5.03
CA VAL A 53 14.09 4.19 4.34
C VAL A 53 14.46 5.31 5.30
N ALA A 54 13.95 5.24 6.53
CA ALA A 54 14.24 6.26 7.53
C ALA A 54 15.67 6.13 8.11
N ASP A 55 16.29 4.95 8.09
CA ASP A 55 17.71 4.76 8.40
C ASP A 55 18.61 5.26 7.24
N GLU A 56 18.18 5.04 5.99
CA GLU A 56 18.86 5.54 4.79
C GLU A 56 18.88 7.08 4.75
N ALA A 57 17.75 7.72 5.07
CA ALA A 57 17.66 9.18 5.18
C ALA A 57 18.62 9.75 6.25
N GLU A 58 18.77 9.07 7.39
CA GLU A 58 19.71 9.47 8.45
C GLU A 58 21.17 9.35 8.02
N LEU A 59 21.53 8.29 7.30
CA LEU A 59 22.88 8.09 6.76
C LEU A 59 23.23 9.15 5.70
N GLU A 60 22.26 9.54 4.87
CA GLU A 60 22.42 10.63 3.92
C GLU A 60 22.59 11.98 4.62
N ARG A 61 21.83 12.22 5.70
CA ARG A 61 21.94 13.43 6.53
C ARG A 61 23.27 13.53 7.27
N ALA A 62 23.80 12.40 7.76
CA ALA A 62 25.11 12.32 8.43
C ALA A 62 26.29 12.57 7.47
N GLY A 63 26.05 12.77 6.17
CA GLY A 63 27.10 13.06 5.19
C GLY A 63 28.02 11.88 4.89
N LEU A 64 27.64 10.67 5.31
CA LEU A 64 28.41 9.44 5.15
C LEU A 64 28.25 8.80 3.75
N VAL A 65 27.40 9.39 2.91
CA VAL A 65 27.28 9.01 1.49
C VAL A 65 28.30 9.77 0.64
N VAL A 66 29.20 9.02 0.03
CA VAL A 66 30.25 9.50 -0.88
C VAL A 66 29.61 10.00 -2.19
N GLY A 67 29.22 11.27 -2.24
CA GLY A 67 28.65 11.87 -3.45
C GLY A 67 28.40 13.37 -3.34
N GLY A 68 29.19 14.14 -4.09
CA GLY A 68 29.26 15.61 -4.16
C GLY A 68 27.99 16.40 -3.84
N GLY A 69 28.17 17.39 -2.97
CA GLY A 69 27.14 18.33 -2.53
C GLY A 69 26.52 19.10 -3.70
N ASN A 70 25.21 18.88 -3.89
CA ASN A 70 24.39 19.67 -4.78
C ASN A 70 23.29 20.30 -3.94
N LYS A 71 23.19 21.64 -3.94
CA LYS A 71 22.23 22.42 -3.13
C LYS A 71 20.75 22.05 -3.37
N GLY A 72 20.43 21.37 -4.47
CA GLY A 72 19.11 20.81 -4.74
C GLY A 72 18.82 19.46 -4.03
N ARG A 73 19.84 18.71 -3.61
CA ARG A 73 19.68 17.42 -2.90
C ARG A 73 19.17 17.61 -1.48
N SER A 74 19.57 18.67 -0.77
CA SER A 74 19.09 18.90 0.61
C SER A 74 17.59 19.20 0.66
N ALA A 75 17.07 20.01 -0.26
CA ALA A 75 15.64 20.33 -0.31
C ALA A 75 14.78 19.09 -0.64
N GLN A 76 15.30 18.20 -1.49
CA GLN A 76 14.62 16.95 -1.82
C GLN A 76 14.63 15.96 -0.63
N LEU A 77 15.70 15.95 0.18
CA LEU A 77 15.77 15.14 1.40
C LEU A 77 14.75 15.62 2.44
N ASP A 78 14.63 16.93 2.64
CA ASP A 78 13.64 17.51 3.55
C ASP A 78 12.19 17.18 3.11
N GLU A 79 11.94 17.09 1.81
CA GLU A 79 10.63 16.71 1.27
C GLU A 79 10.35 15.21 1.48
N ASP A 80 11.31 14.35 1.16
CA ASP A 80 11.20 12.89 1.38
C ASP A 80 11.02 12.57 2.89
N GLU A 81 11.66 13.31 3.80
CA GLU A 81 11.51 13.18 5.26
C GLU A 81 10.08 13.53 5.73
N ARG A 82 9.51 14.63 5.24
CA ARG A 82 8.10 14.98 5.55
C ARG A 82 7.12 13.93 5.04
N VAL A 83 7.37 13.38 3.85
CA VAL A 83 6.55 12.30 3.29
C VAL A 83 6.65 11.07 4.19
N LEU A 84 7.85 10.69 4.64
CA LEU A 84 8.06 9.57 5.57
C LEU A 84 7.31 9.74 6.88
N ASP A 85 7.33 10.93 7.48
CA ASP A 85 6.60 11.22 8.71
C ASP A 85 5.09 11.06 8.49
N SER A 86 4.55 11.65 7.43
CA SER A 86 3.13 11.54 7.09
C SER A 86 2.69 10.09 6.87
N LEU A 87 3.59 9.26 6.34
CA LEU A 87 3.37 7.86 6.04
C LEU A 87 3.44 7.01 7.30
N GLY A 88 4.34 7.37 8.22
CA GLY A 88 4.42 6.82 9.55
C GLY A 88 3.18 7.09 10.38
N GLU A 89 2.65 8.31 10.36
CA GLU A 89 1.38 8.61 11.03
C GLU A 89 0.20 7.81 10.47
N ARG A 90 0.15 7.63 9.13
CA ARG A 90 -0.86 6.77 8.49
C ARG A 90 -0.71 5.32 8.96
N TYR A 91 0.51 4.81 9.00
CA TYR A 91 0.79 3.47 9.52
C TYR A 91 0.31 3.32 10.97
N ASP A 92 0.65 4.26 11.84
CA ASP A 92 0.30 4.22 13.26
C ASP A 92 -1.23 4.23 13.45
N ARG A 93 -1.98 5.00 12.64
CA ARG A 93 -3.46 4.97 12.61
C ARG A 93 -4.02 3.61 12.19
N LEU A 94 -3.42 2.93 11.22
CA LEU A 94 -3.88 1.61 10.77
C LEU A 94 -3.60 0.51 11.81
N VAL A 95 -2.45 0.60 12.50
CA VAL A 95 -2.13 -0.30 13.61
C VAL A 95 -3.10 -0.09 14.77
N ASP A 96 -3.46 1.16 15.09
CA ASP A 96 -4.51 1.46 16.07
C ASP A 96 -5.87 0.87 15.67
N MET A 97 -6.28 1.07 14.40
CA MET A 97 -7.53 0.50 13.88
C MET A 97 -7.55 -1.03 13.96
N LEU A 98 -6.42 -1.70 13.69
CA LEU A 98 -6.30 -3.14 13.88
C LEU A 98 -6.45 -3.54 15.35
N GLY A 99 -5.94 -2.73 16.28
CA GLY A 99 -5.97 -2.98 17.72
C GLY A 99 -7.33 -2.80 18.39
N LYS A 100 -8.36 -2.29 17.68
CA LYS A 100 -9.70 -2.05 18.24
C LYS A 100 -10.45 -3.33 18.59
N ASP A 101 -10.11 -4.44 17.94
CA ASP A 101 -10.83 -5.71 18.10
C ASP A 101 -9.96 -6.74 18.83
N GLU A 102 -10.59 -7.70 19.53
CA GLU A 102 -9.88 -8.72 20.31
C GLU A 102 -8.80 -9.44 19.51
N ASP A 103 -9.15 -9.98 18.33
CA ASP A 103 -8.22 -10.72 17.46
C ASP A 103 -7.05 -9.86 16.94
N GLY A 104 -7.29 -8.57 16.77
CA GLY A 104 -6.31 -7.63 16.23
C GLY A 104 -5.41 -7.04 17.32
N ARG A 105 -5.90 -6.95 18.57
CA ARG A 105 -5.19 -6.35 19.71
C ARG A 105 -3.89 -7.06 20.05
N GLU A 106 -3.85 -8.39 19.99
CA GLU A 106 -2.61 -9.13 20.23
C GLU A 106 -1.60 -8.95 19.10
N ARG A 107 -2.09 -8.93 17.85
CA ARG A 107 -1.23 -8.82 16.67
C ARG A 107 -0.70 -7.40 16.47
N ALA A 108 -1.49 -6.39 16.81
CA ALA A 108 -1.10 -4.98 16.76
C ALA A 108 0.10 -4.68 17.66
N LYS A 109 0.24 -5.36 18.82
CA LYS A 109 1.38 -5.19 19.73
C LYS A 109 2.74 -5.42 19.06
N GLY A 110 2.84 -6.41 18.17
CA GLY A 110 4.07 -6.69 17.42
C GLY A 110 4.36 -5.68 16.29
N LEU A 111 3.35 -4.91 15.91
CA LEU A 111 3.41 -3.93 14.83
C LEU A 111 3.70 -2.52 15.32
N VAL A 112 3.57 -2.24 16.62
CA VAL A 112 3.94 -0.93 17.18
C VAL A 112 5.38 -0.59 16.81
N ARG A 113 5.57 0.56 16.17
CA ARG A 113 6.87 1.14 15.83
C ARG A 113 7.34 1.98 17.02
N GLU A 114 8.65 1.96 17.28
CA GLU A 114 9.24 2.94 18.19
C GLU A 114 9.13 4.32 17.53
N LYS A 115 8.20 5.15 18.04
CA LYS A 115 7.97 6.50 17.52
C LYS A 115 9.27 7.28 17.73
N ARG A 116 9.91 7.73 16.65
CA ARG A 116 11.07 8.64 16.75
C ARG A 116 10.60 9.88 17.50
N SER A 117 11.08 10.03 18.73
CA SER A 117 10.87 11.24 19.51
C SER A 117 11.54 12.39 18.77
N SER A 118 10.74 13.30 18.23
CA SER A 118 11.16 14.67 18.01
C SER A 118 11.78 15.17 19.33
N THR A 119 12.96 15.76 19.25
CA THR A 119 13.75 16.23 20.40
C THR A 119 12.97 17.07 21.42
N PRO A 120 13.35 17.02 22.72
CA PRO A 120 12.66 17.69 23.81
C PRO A 120 13.11 19.15 23.94
N ASP A 121 12.17 20.10 23.98
CA ASP A 121 12.27 21.34 24.77
C ASP A 121 10.95 22.10 24.70
N GLY A 122 10.38 22.41 25.86
CA GLY A 122 9.14 23.18 26.02
C GLY A 122 8.20 22.59 27.06
N GLU A 123 8.62 22.68 28.33
CA GLU A 123 7.74 22.63 29.49
C GLU A 123 6.53 23.57 29.27
N ASP A 124 5.28 23.10 29.44
CA ASP A 124 4.52 23.32 30.68
C ASP A 124 3.06 22.83 30.56
N GLU A 125 2.56 22.34 31.70
CA GLU A 125 1.15 22.09 32.13
C GLU A 125 0.24 21.31 31.16
N GLY A 126 -0.19 20.08 31.45
CA GLY A 126 -1.00 19.76 32.62
C GLY A 126 -2.43 20.21 32.36
N GLU A 127 -3.25 19.46 31.63
CA GLU A 127 -4.70 19.52 31.77
C GLU A 127 -5.39 18.25 31.26
N GLU A 128 -6.32 17.77 32.08
CA GLU A 128 -7.18 16.63 31.88
C GLU A 128 -8.23 16.92 30.78
N LEU A 129 -8.57 15.87 30.03
CA LEU A 129 -9.87 15.57 29.39
C LEU A 129 -10.80 16.75 29.03
N GLU A 130 -11.13 16.91 27.75
CA GLU A 130 -12.53 17.09 27.33
C GLU A 130 -12.84 16.53 25.94
N ASP A 131 -14.01 15.91 25.90
CA ASP A 131 -14.81 15.43 24.77
C ASP A 131 -15.15 16.56 23.79
N PHE A 132 -14.75 16.44 22.51
CA PHE A 132 -15.37 17.25 21.45
C PHE A 132 -15.59 16.43 20.19
N ALA A 133 -16.87 16.12 19.99
CA ALA A 133 -17.49 15.70 18.77
C ALA A 133 -17.27 16.69 17.60
N SER A 134 -17.36 16.11 16.40
CA SER A 134 -17.74 16.75 15.13
C SER A 134 -16.70 17.63 14.43
N ASN A 135 -16.18 17.13 13.31
CA ASN A 135 -16.38 17.79 12.01
C ASN A 135 -15.98 16.87 10.85
N ASP A 136 -17.00 16.33 10.20
CA ASP A 136 -16.91 15.65 8.91
C ASP A 136 -16.54 16.66 7.81
N HIS A 137 -15.43 16.40 7.12
CA HIS A 137 -15.16 17.01 5.81
C HIS A 137 -15.25 15.92 4.74
N GLU A 138 -16.39 15.95 4.06
CA GLU A 138 -16.81 15.14 2.93
C GLU A 138 -15.88 15.35 1.72
N LEU A 139 -15.22 14.29 1.24
CA LEU A 139 -14.69 14.24 -0.13
C LEU A 139 -15.43 13.16 -0.92
N GLN A 140 -16.27 13.64 -1.84
CA GLN A 140 -17.09 12.84 -2.75
C GLN A 140 -16.24 12.02 -3.71
N ALA A 141 -16.25 10.70 -3.54
CA ALA A 141 -15.88 9.75 -4.60
C ALA A 141 -17.14 9.33 -5.36
N ARG A 142 -17.31 9.90 -6.56
CA ARG A 142 -18.35 9.56 -7.51
C ARG A 142 -17.96 8.26 -8.24
N THR A 143 -18.58 7.15 -7.88
CA THR A 143 -18.62 5.93 -8.71
C THR A 143 -20.05 5.53 -8.96
N GLN A 144 -20.41 5.42 -10.24
CA GLN A 144 -21.75 5.17 -10.74
C GLN A 144 -22.26 3.80 -10.24
N SER A 145 -23.24 3.83 -9.35
CA SER A 145 -24.06 2.70 -8.95
C SER A 145 -25.16 2.48 -10.00
N THR A 146 -25.14 1.35 -10.70
CA THR A 146 -26.35 0.78 -11.31
C THR A 146 -27.22 0.24 -10.19
N SER A 147 -28.12 1.09 -9.71
CA SER A 147 -29.07 0.80 -8.64
C SER A 147 -30.19 -0.13 -9.13
N PRO A 148 -30.55 -1.19 -8.40
CA PRO A 148 -31.89 -1.79 -8.47
C PRO A 148 -32.94 -0.76 -8.01
N PRO A 149 -34.21 -0.86 -8.44
CA PRO A 149 -35.21 0.16 -8.14
C PRO A 149 -35.49 0.22 -6.64
N LEU A 150 -35.27 1.40 -6.06
CA LEU A 150 -35.59 1.72 -4.67
C LEU A 150 -37.10 1.61 -4.45
N LEU A 151 -37.52 0.71 -3.56
CA LEU A 151 -38.86 0.80 -2.97
C LEU A 151 -38.94 2.13 -2.21
N GLN A 152 -39.86 2.99 -2.65
CA GLN A 152 -40.23 4.19 -1.91
C GLN A 152 -40.86 3.78 -0.57
N PRO A 153 -40.64 4.53 0.53
CA PRO A 153 -41.34 4.29 1.78
C PRO A 153 -42.82 4.66 1.54
N GLN A 154 -43.68 3.66 1.43
CA GLN A 154 -45.11 3.90 1.38
C GLN A 154 -45.55 4.44 2.75
N PRO A 155 -46.38 5.50 2.80
CA PRO A 155 -46.97 5.93 4.05
C PRO A 155 -47.78 4.78 4.63
N ILE A 156 -47.52 4.43 5.88
CA ILE A 156 -48.32 3.46 6.65
C ILE A 156 -49.74 4.02 6.66
N ARG A 157 -50.61 3.48 5.80
CA ARG A 157 -52.04 3.78 5.88
C ARG A 157 -52.55 3.07 7.13
N PRO A 158 -53.36 3.73 7.97
CA PRO A 158 -54.05 3.03 9.05
C PRO A 158 -54.84 1.89 8.41
N PHE A 159 -54.80 0.71 9.03
CA PHE A 159 -55.66 -0.40 8.63
C PHE A 159 -57.08 0.13 8.52
N ARG A 160 -57.62 0.04 7.31
CA ARG A 160 -59.03 0.35 7.06
C ARG A 160 -59.79 -0.83 7.65
N ASP A 161 -60.58 -0.57 8.69
CA ASP A 161 -61.56 -1.53 9.17
C ASP A 161 -62.43 -1.89 7.96
N TYR A 162 -62.26 -3.11 7.46
CA TYR A 162 -63.19 -3.73 6.54
C TYR A 162 -64.33 -4.27 7.40
N ASP A 163 -65.53 -3.73 7.19
CA ASP A 163 -66.75 -4.28 7.75
C ASP A 163 -66.89 -5.74 7.33
N ASP A 164 -67.28 -6.57 8.31
CA ASP A 164 -67.69 -7.98 8.25
C ASP A 164 -68.05 -8.49 6.85
N ASP A 165 -67.26 -9.45 6.37
CA ASP A 165 -67.66 -10.67 5.66
C ASP A 165 -66.39 -11.25 5.00
N GLU A 166 -65.67 -12.17 5.68
CA GLU A 166 -64.86 -13.27 5.10
C GLU A 166 -63.83 -13.84 6.09
N GLU A 167 -64.18 -14.94 6.78
CA GLU A 167 -63.24 -15.82 7.52
C GLU A 167 -62.17 -16.49 6.60
N GLY A 168 -62.15 -16.16 5.30
CA GLY A 168 -61.18 -16.64 4.31
C GLY A 168 -59.93 -15.77 4.16
N GLY A 169 -60.03 -14.45 4.39
CA GLY A 169 -58.97 -13.49 4.06
C GLY A 169 -57.75 -13.52 4.99
N GLU A 170 -57.93 -13.76 6.29
CA GLU A 170 -56.81 -13.82 7.26
C GLU A 170 -55.87 -15.00 6.98
N ARG A 171 -56.41 -16.16 6.61
CA ARG A 171 -55.60 -17.33 6.24
C ARG A 171 -54.84 -17.08 4.93
N GLU A 172 -55.48 -16.44 3.97
CA GLU A 172 -54.87 -16.12 2.67
C GLU A 172 -53.74 -15.09 2.80
N ILE A 173 -53.88 -14.10 3.68
CA ILE A 173 -52.84 -13.11 3.98
C ILE A 173 -51.67 -13.77 4.74
N MET A 174 -51.96 -14.66 5.69
CA MET A 174 -50.93 -15.38 6.44
C MET A 174 -50.13 -16.32 5.52
N ASP A 175 -50.81 -17.04 4.62
CA ASP A 175 -50.18 -17.92 3.63
C ASP A 175 -49.31 -17.13 2.64
N GLN A 176 -49.76 -15.94 2.20
CA GLN A 176 -48.96 -15.05 1.36
C GLN A 176 -47.71 -14.53 2.09
N GLN A 177 -47.82 -14.17 3.38
CA GLN A 177 -46.66 -13.76 4.18
C GLN A 177 -45.66 -14.91 4.36
N GLN A 178 -46.15 -16.13 4.60
CA GLN A 178 -45.32 -17.33 4.73
C GLN A 178 -44.54 -17.62 3.43
N MET A 179 -45.20 -17.50 2.27
CA MET A 179 -44.56 -17.65 0.96
C MET A 179 -43.50 -16.57 0.72
N MET A 180 -43.78 -15.32 1.11
CA MET A 180 -42.86 -14.20 0.96
C MET A 180 -41.64 -14.32 1.88
N MET A 181 -41.82 -14.90 3.08
CA MET A 181 -40.73 -15.22 4.01
C MET A 181 -39.83 -16.33 3.45
N ASN A 182 -40.42 -17.40 2.92
CA ASN A 182 -39.66 -18.49 2.30
C ASN A 182 -38.85 -18.03 1.07
N ASP A 183 -39.42 -17.17 0.21
CA ASP A 183 -38.70 -16.61 -0.95
C ASP A 183 -37.51 -15.72 -0.52
N GLN A 184 -37.63 -15.04 0.62
CA GLN A 184 -36.53 -14.25 1.19
C GLN A 184 -35.44 -15.13 1.79
N ASP A 185 -35.79 -16.20 2.51
CA ASP A 185 -34.81 -17.14 3.07
C ASP A 185 -34.02 -17.87 1.97
N GLU A 186 -34.67 -18.21 0.86
CA GLU A 186 -34.00 -18.80 -0.30
C GLU A 186 -33.01 -17.82 -0.96
N ARG A 187 -33.40 -16.53 -1.06
CA ARG A 187 -32.52 -15.45 -1.54
C ARG A 187 -31.33 -15.20 -0.61
N LEU A 188 -31.55 -15.22 0.70
CA LEU A 188 -30.47 -15.07 1.70
C LEU A 188 -29.50 -16.25 1.66
N THR A 189 -29.99 -17.46 1.41
CA THR A 189 -29.16 -18.65 1.24
C THR A 189 -28.29 -18.54 -0.02
N LEU A 190 -28.87 -18.11 -1.14
CA LEU A 190 -28.13 -17.85 -2.38
C LEU A 190 -27.08 -16.73 -2.20
N LEU A 191 -27.43 -15.66 -1.50
CA LEU A 191 -26.51 -14.57 -1.19
C LEU A 191 -25.37 -15.04 -0.28
N SER A 192 -25.68 -15.82 0.76
CA SER A 192 -24.70 -16.42 1.67
C SER A 192 -23.70 -17.31 0.90
N HIS A 193 -24.20 -18.17 0.00
CA HIS A 193 -23.33 -18.98 -0.87
C HIS A 193 -22.46 -18.14 -1.81
N SER A 194 -22.99 -17.02 -2.33
CA SER A 194 -22.21 -16.11 -3.18
C SER A 194 -21.14 -15.36 -2.39
N ILE A 195 -21.46 -14.91 -1.17
CA ILE A 195 -20.51 -14.24 -0.27
C ILE A 195 -19.41 -15.21 0.14
N ASN A 196 -19.75 -16.47 0.43
CA ASN A 196 -18.75 -17.47 0.80
C ASN A 196 -17.80 -17.78 -0.36
N ARG A 197 -18.32 -17.92 -1.59
CA ARG A 197 -17.48 -18.04 -2.80
C ARG A 197 -16.62 -16.82 -3.06
N GLN A 198 -17.14 -15.62 -2.80
CA GLN A 198 -16.38 -14.38 -2.94
C GLN A 198 -15.25 -14.30 -1.91
N ASN A 199 -15.49 -14.75 -0.69
CA ASN A 199 -14.47 -14.88 0.36
C ASN A 199 -13.39 -15.90 -0.05
N ASP A 200 -13.77 -17.07 -0.56
CA ASP A 200 -12.82 -18.07 -1.07
C ASP A 200 -11.94 -17.52 -2.20
N LEU A 201 -12.55 -16.78 -3.14
CA LEU A 201 -11.82 -16.08 -4.20
C LEU A 201 -10.88 -14.99 -3.64
N SER A 202 -11.30 -14.25 -2.61
CA SER A 202 -10.48 -13.23 -1.95
C SER A 202 -9.23 -13.85 -1.30
N ILE A 203 -9.39 -15.01 -0.64
CA ILE A 203 -8.28 -15.77 -0.07
C ILE A 203 -7.32 -16.23 -1.17
N GLN A 204 -7.84 -16.80 -2.25
CA GLN A 204 -7.03 -17.29 -3.37
C GLN A 204 -6.29 -16.16 -4.09
N ILE A 205 -6.92 -14.99 -4.26
CA ILE A 205 -6.26 -13.78 -4.79
C ILE A 205 -5.19 -13.29 -3.80
N GLY A 206 -5.43 -13.38 -2.49
CA GLY A 206 -4.43 -13.07 -1.47
C GLY A 206 -3.18 -13.95 -1.59
N ASP A 207 -3.36 -15.26 -1.74
CA ASP A 207 -2.27 -16.22 -1.91
C ASP A 207 -1.50 -16.01 -3.22
N GLU A 208 -2.21 -15.68 -4.31
CA GLU A 208 -1.58 -15.36 -5.60
C GLU A 208 -0.82 -14.04 -5.55
N LEU A 209 -1.36 -13.01 -4.87
CA LEU A 209 -0.65 -11.75 -4.65
C LEU A 209 0.60 -11.93 -3.79
N ASP A 210 0.58 -12.83 -2.82
CA ASP A 210 1.75 -13.18 -2.02
C ASP A 210 2.81 -13.91 -2.90
N GLN A 211 2.41 -14.83 -3.77
CA GLN A 211 3.31 -15.44 -4.77
C GLN A 211 3.88 -14.41 -5.75
N HIS A 212 3.04 -13.52 -6.26
CA HIS A 212 3.47 -12.42 -7.11
C HIS A 212 4.41 -11.47 -6.36
N HIS A 213 4.24 -11.30 -5.05
CA HIS A 213 5.13 -10.48 -4.24
C HIS A 213 6.52 -11.11 -4.10
N GLU A 214 6.60 -12.42 -3.86
CA GLU A 214 7.85 -13.17 -3.82
C GLU A 214 8.58 -13.09 -5.18
N LEU A 215 7.85 -13.24 -6.29
CA LEU A 215 8.39 -13.06 -7.63
C LEU A 215 8.89 -11.63 -7.90
N LEU A 216 8.22 -10.62 -7.34
CA LEU A 216 8.64 -9.22 -7.46
C LEU A 216 9.89 -8.93 -6.62
N GLU A 217 10.02 -9.51 -5.42
CA GLU A 217 11.23 -9.39 -4.59
C GLU A 217 12.44 -10.05 -5.28
N ASP A 218 12.25 -11.22 -5.88
CA ASP A 218 13.28 -11.88 -6.68
C ASP A 218 13.68 -11.04 -7.91
N THR A 219 12.70 -10.41 -8.54
CA THR A 219 12.93 -9.50 -9.67
C THR A 219 13.74 -8.28 -9.23
N ASP A 220 13.41 -7.67 -8.10
CA ASP A 220 14.13 -6.53 -7.54
C ASP A 220 15.58 -6.90 -7.17
N ALA A 221 15.77 -8.05 -6.51
CA ALA A 221 17.09 -8.61 -6.23
C ALA A 221 17.90 -8.94 -7.49
N ALA A 222 17.24 -9.32 -8.59
CA ALA A 222 17.88 -9.50 -9.89
C ALA A 222 18.26 -8.15 -10.54
N MET A 223 17.42 -7.13 -10.38
CA MET A 223 17.70 -5.76 -10.83
C MET A 223 18.88 -5.15 -10.08
N ASP A 224 18.96 -5.30 -8.76
CA ASP A 224 20.09 -4.86 -7.94
C ASP A 224 21.42 -5.48 -8.38
N ARG A 225 21.41 -6.80 -8.63
CA ARG A 225 22.57 -7.51 -9.17
C ARG A 225 22.98 -6.97 -10.54
N THR A 226 22.00 -6.64 -11.37
CA THR A 226 22.23 -6.06 -12.69
C THR A 226 22.78 -4.63 -12.58
N ALA A 227 22.26 -3.80 -11.69
CA ALA A 227 22.74 -2.45 -11.41
C ALA A 227 24.20 -2.47 -10.91
N ALA A 228 24.52 -3.36 -9.97
CA ALA A 228 25.89 -3.53 -9.47
C ALA A 228 26.86 -3.97 -10.58
N ARG A 229 26.44 -4.87 -11.48
CA ARG A 229 27.22 -5.26 -12.66
C ARG A 229 27.41 -4.09 -13.62
N LEU A 230 26.36 -3.32 -13.89
CA LEU A 230 26.41 -2.16 -14.77
C LEU A 230 27.35 -1.09 -14.21
N GLN A 231 27.31 -0.84 -12.90
CA GLN A 231 28.20 0.10 -12.23
C GLN A 231 29.67 -0.32 -12.35
N ARG A 232 29.98 -1.61 -12.18
CA ARG A 232 31.34 -2.13 -12.39
C ARG A 232 31.77 -2.01 -13.86
N ALA A 233 30.87 -2.31 -14.79
CA ALA A 233 31.14 -2.16 -16.22
C ALA A 233 31.42 -0.69 -16.58
N ARG A 234 30.63 0.25 -16.04
CA ARG A 234 30.84 1.68 -16.20
C ARG A 234 32.20 2.14 -15.68
N ARG A 235 32.58 1.73 -14.46
CA ARG A 235 33.90 2.05 -13.89
C ARG A 235 35.05 1.54 -14.77
N ARG A 236 34.91 0.36 -15.36
CA ARG A 236 35.90 -0.17 -16.31
C ARG A 236 35.95 0.67 -17.59
N MET A 237 34.80 1.08 -18.12
CA MET A 237 34.77 1.98 -19.28
C MET A 237 35.40 3.34 -18.98
N ASP A 238 35.15 3.92 -17.80
CA ASP A 238 35.78 5.18 -17.39
C ASP A 238 37.30 5.02 -17.29
N THR A 239 37.78 3.91 -16.72
CA THR A 239 39.23 3.61 -16.64
C THR A 239 39.85 3.46 -18.03
N VAL A 240 39.16 2.79 -18.97
CA VAL A 240 39.64 2.63 -20.35
C VAL A 240 39.62 3.97 -21.09
N ALA A 241 38.58 4.79 -20.89
CA ALA A 241 38.48 6.12 -21.49
C ALA A 241 39.59 7.04 -20.98
N ASP A 242 39.88 7.03 -19.68
CA ASP A 242 40.97 7.81 -19.08
C ASP A 242 42.34 7.33 -19.58
N GLY A 243 42.58 6.02 -19.64
CA GLY A 243 43.81 5.44 -20.19
C GLY A 243 44.01 5.79 -21.68
N ALA A 244 42.94 5.75 -22.48
CA ALA A 244 42.97 6.16 -23.88
C ALA A 244 43.27 7.66 -24.03
N ARG A 245 42.75 8.51 -23.13
CA ARG A 245 43.03 9.95 -23.14
C ARG A 245 44.48 10.26 -22.77
N GLN A 246 45.06 9.52 -21.81
CA GLN A 246 46.42 9.74 -21.33
C GLN A 246 47.49 9.24 -22.33
N HIS A 247 47.26 8.10 -22.98
CA HIS A 247 48.19 7.53 -23.96
C HIS A 247 47.85 7.86 -25.43
N GLY A 248 46.73 8.55 -25.67
CA GLY A 248 46.25 8.89 -27.02
C GLY A 248 47.28 9.66 -27.84
N SER A 249 47.94 10.65 -27.26
CA SER A 249 49.00 11.42 -27.96
C SER A 249 50.22 10.57 -28.30
N THR A 250 50.55 9.57 -27.47
CA THR A 250 51.68 8.67 -27.74
C THR A 250 51.33 7.69 -28.85
N ILE A 251 50.12 7.13 -28.83
CA ILE A 251 49.60 6.23 -29.86
C ILE A 251 49.52 6.94 -31.22
N THR A 252 49.05 8.18 -31.26
CA THR A 252 48.98 8.96 -32.52
C THR A 252 50.36 9.22 -33.10
N ILE A 253 51.35 9.60 -32.27
CA ILE A 253 52.74 9.80 -32.72
C ILE A 253 53.32 8.49 -33.28
N VAL A 254 53.17 7.36 -32.59
CA VAL A 254 53.68 6.06 -33.05
C VAL A 254 53.02 5.63 -34.36
N LEU A 255 51.71 5.83 -34.50
CA LEU A 255 50.97 5.54 -35.73
C LEU A 255 51.48 6.38 -36.90
N LEU A 256 51.71 7.68 -36.66
CA LEU A 256 52.22 8.60 -37.68
C LEU A 256 53.62 8.19 -38.16
N ILE A 257 54.49 7.75 -37.24
CA ILE A 257 55.80 7.18 -37.57
C ILE A 257 55.65 5.92 -38.43
N LEU A 258 54.73 5.01 -38.08
CA LEU A 258 54.48 3.78 -38.83
C LEU A 258 54.01 4.08 -40.26
N VAL A 259 53.08 5.02 -40.42
CA VAL A 259 52.61 5.48 -41.73
C VAL A 259 53.74 6.10 -42.54
N LEU A 260 54.59 6.92 -41.91
CA LEU A 260 55.76 7.50 -42.55
C LEU A 260 56.74 6.41 -43.04
N LEU A 261 57.02 5.40 -42.21
CA LEU A 261 57.88 4.27 -42.60
C LEU A 261 57.27 3.47 -43.75
N MET A 262 55.96 3.24 -43.73
CA MET A 262 55.25 2.54 -44.81
C MET A 262 55.33 3.33 -46.12
N LEU A 263 55.14 4.65 -46.07
CA LEU A 263 55.33 5.55 -47.21
C LEU A 263 56.76 5.51 -47.74
N ILE A 264 57.77 5.52 -46.87
CA ILE A 264 59.17 5.41 -47.27
C ILE A 264 59.41 4.09 -47.98
N ILE A 265 58.93 2.96 -47.45
CA ILE A 265 59.11 1.66 -48.09
C ILE A 265 58.46 1.64 -49.47
N ILE A 266 57.20 2.09 -49.59
CA ILE A 266 56.46 2.11 -50.87
C ILE A 266 57.09 3.06 -51.88
N PHE A 267 57.60 4.22 -51.46
CA PHE A 267 58.18 5.21 -52.38
C PHE A 267 59.64 4.90 -52.76
N LYS A 268 60.38 4.25 -51.86
CA LYS A 268 61.77 3.86 -52.08
C LYS A 268 61.90 2.55 -52.87
N THR A 269 60.93 1.66 -52.74
CA THR A 269 60.81 0.43 -53.55
C THR A 269 60.23 0.79 -54.92
#